data_AF-A0A0J9SFM9-F1
#
_entry.id   AF-A0A0J9SFM9-F1
#
_cell.length_a   1.000
_cell.length_b   1.000
_cell.length_c   1.000
_cell.angle_alpha   90.00
_cell.angle_beta   90.00
_cell.angle_gamma   90.00
#
_symmetry.space_group_name_H-M   'P 1'
#
loop_
_entity.id
_entity.type
_entity.pdbx_description
1 polymer ?
#
loop_
_entity_poly.entity_id
_entity_poly.type
_entity_poly.pdbx_seq_one_letter_code
_entity_poly.pdbx_strand_id
1 'polypeptide(L)'
;NFFSKLGKSSTFDILCNGIDDKVSSKRKEVKDLCINLVRHLDKLSESSNSERNNYCSYVRYWLYEQIGELYTSKTTSIDDILFFKELIDAWTIIYNGKLKKTCNPEKIKGVKLSELKNRIRSYIYFKNLEKIKKVSTSENRTECDKYLTYLKSFKQVHDGYKDNHCKGLFIFSSSGTDYFPCKDKNELTSLISKLEKCK
;
A
#
# COMPACT_ATOMS: atom_id res chain seq x y z
N ASN A 1 -9.15 10.20 -10.89
CA ASN A 1 -8.46 9.28 -9.97
C ASN A 1 -8.97 7.87 -10.25
N PHE A 2 -8.12 6.88 -10.52
CA PHE A 2 -8.56 5.52 -10.85
C PHE A 2 -9.49 4.92 -9.76
N PHE A 3 -9.30 5.36 -8.51
CA PHE A 3 -10.05 4.94 -7.32
C PHE A 3 -11.06 5.96 -6.79
N SER A 4 -11.25 7.14 -7.43
CA SER A 4 -12.20 8.15 -6.93
C SER A 4 -13.65 7.88 -7.32
N LYS A 5 -13.91 6.79 -8.05
CA LYS A 5 -15.25 6.33 -8.37
C LYS A 5 -15.27 4.85 -8.02
N LEU A 6 -16.09 4.50 -7.02
CA LEU A 6 -16.50 3.12 -6.76
C LEU A 6 -16.75 2.42 -8.09
N GLY A 7 -16.23 1.21 -8.24
CA GLY A 7 -16.64 0.35 -9.35
C GLY A 7 -18.17 0.25 -9.36
N LYS A 8 -18.77 0.09 -10.54
CA LYS A 8 -20.18 -0.28 -10.64
C LYS A 8 -20.42 -1.54 -9.81
N SER A 9 -21.69 -1.82 -9.46
CA SER A 9 -22.07 -3.10 -8.86
C SER A 9 -21.38 -4.25 -9.61
N SER A 10 -20.73 -5.15 -8.87
CA SER A 10 -20.01 -6.27 -9.45
C SER A 10 -20.72 -7.56 -9.10
N THR A 11 -20.72 -8.53 -10.01
CA THR A 11 -21.18 -9.89 -9.68
C THR A 11 -20.32 -10.53 -8.59
N PHE A 12 -19.10 -10.04 -8.36
CA PHE A 12 -18.23 -10.47 -7.28
C PHE A 12 -18.59 -9.93 -5.90
N ASP A 13 -19.57 -9.02 -5.79
CA ASP A 13 -20.07 -8.58 -4.48
C ASP A 13 -20.54 -9.79 -3.63
N ILE A 14 -20.98 -10.88 -4.29
CA ILE A 14 -21.35 -12.15 -3.65
C ILE A 14 -20.20 -12.81 -2.85
N LEU A 15 -18.94 -12.54 -3.21
CA LEU A 15 -17.76 -13.05 -2.50
C LEU A 15 -17.64 -12.44 -1.09
N CYS A 16 -18.35 -11.35 -0.82
CA CYS A 16 -18.36 -10.67 0.47
C CYS A 16 -19.52 -11.13 1.37
N ASN A 17 -20.31 -12.11 0.96
CA ASN A 17 -21.40 -12.62 1.79
C ASN A 17 -20.86 -13.29 3.05
N GLY A 18 -21.41 -12.91 4.22
CA GLY A 18 -21.04 -13.46 5.52
C GLY A 18 -19.70 -12.99 6.08
N ILE A 19 -19.00 -12.07 5.41
CA ILE A 19 -17.73 -11.54 5.93
C ILE A 19 -17.94 -10.72 7.20
N ASP A 20 -19.07 -10.04 7.32
CA ASP A 20 -19.44 -9.27 8.52
C ASP A 20 -19.72 -10.17 9.73
N ASP A 21 -20.03 -11.45 9.51
CA ASP A 21 -20.18 -12.41 10.61
C ASP A 21 -18.86 -12.77 11.30
N LYS A 22 -17.72 -12.40 10.71
CA LYS A 22 -16.39 -12.60 11.30
C LYS A 22 -16.06 -11.60 12.40
N VAL A 23 -16.88 -10.57 12.60
CA VAL A 23 -16.62 -9.51 13.58
C VAL A 23 -17.85 -9.23 14.44
N SER A 24 -17.62 -8.93 15.72
CA SER A 24 -18.67 -8.53 16.67
C SER A 24 -19.03 -7.04 16.58
N SER A 25 -18.14 -6.22 16.02
CA SER A 25 -18.31 -4.79 15.79
C SER A 25 -17.77 -4.38 14.42
N LYS A 26 -18.13 -3.20 13.93
CA LYS A 26 -17.74 -2.68 12.60
C LYS A 26 -18.18 -3.56 11.43
N ARG A 27 -19.29 -4.30 11.60
CA ARG A 27 -19.85 -5.24 10.62
C ARG A 27 -20.07 -4.59 9.26
N LYS A 28 -20.69 -3.41 9.24
CA LYS A 28 -20.98 -2.66 8.03
C LYS A 28 -19.67 -2.26 7.33
N GLU A 29 -18.72 -1.74 8.08
CA GLU A 29 -17.44 -1.25 7.55
C GLU A 29 -16.59 -2.39 6.99
N VAL A 30 -16.59 -3.57 7.62
CA VAL A 30 -15.93 -4.78 7.09
C VAL A 30 -16.58 -5.25 5.80
N LYS A 31 -17.92 -5.26 5.73
CA LYS A 31 -18.65 -5.61 4.50
C LYS A 31 -18.38 -4.62 3.37
N ASP A 32 -18.44 -3.33 3.67
CA ASP A 32 -18.17 -2.25 2.72
C ASP A 32 -16.72 -2.31 2.22
N LEU A 33 -15.75 -2.58 3.10
CA LEU A 33 -14.35 -2.79 2.72
C LEU A 33 -14.20 -3.94 1.72
N CYS A 34 -14.84 -5.09 1.97
CA CYS A 34 -14.80 -6.21 1.04
C CYS A 34 -15.40 -5.85 -0.32
N ILE A 35 -16.60 -5.24 -0.33
CA ILE A 35 -17.28 -4.81 -1.56
C ILE A 35 -16.39 -3.85 -2.35
N ASN A 36 -15.75 -2.90 -1.68
CA ASN A 36 -14.84 -1.95 -2.31
C ASN A 36 -13.61 -2.65 -2.91
N LEU A 37 -13.03 -3.61 -2.19
CA LEU A 37 -11.90 -4.41 -2.67
C LEU A 37 -12.27 -5.18 -3.94
N VAL A 38 -13.35 -5.96 -3.92
CA VAL A 38 -13.73 -6.79 -5.08
C VAL A 38 -14.06 -5.94 -6.30
N ARG A 39 -14.72 -4.78 -6.12
CA ARG A 39 -15.02 -3.85 -7.21
C ARG A 39 -13.78 -3.15 -7.77
N HIS A 40 -12.81 -2.81 -6.91
CA HIS A 40 -11.52 -2.28 -7.37
C HIS A 40 -10.76 -3.31 -8.21
N LEU A 41 -10.76 -4.59 -7.78
CA LEU A 41 -10.12 -5.68 -8.52
C LEU A 41 -10.83 -5.98 -9.84
N ASP A 42 -12.16 -5.96 -9.86
CA ASP A 42 -12.96 -6.19 -11.07
C ASP A 42 -12.68 -5.10 -12.11
N LYS A 43 -12.72 -3.83 -11.71
CA LYS A 43 -12.33 -2.69 -12.57
C LYS A 43 -10.89 -2.80 -13.07
N LEU A 44 -9.97 -3.24 -12.21
CA LEU A 44 -8.57 -3.45 -12.58
C LEU A 44 -8.42 -4.55 -13.65
N SER A 45 -9.33 -5.54 -13.63
CA SER A 45 -9.37 -6.61 -14.62
C SER A 45 -9.82 -6.18 -16.02
N GLU A 46 -10.48 -5.03 -16.13
CA GLU A 46 -10.86 -4.40 -17.40
C GLU A 46 -9.74 -3.50 -17.96
N SER A 47 -8.75 -3.16 -17.14
CA SER A 47 -7.66 -2.25 -17.51
C SER A 47 -6.56 -2.95 -18.32
N SER A 48 -5.75 -2.17 -19.04
CA SER A 48 -4.59 -2.66 -19.77
C SER A 48 -3.57 -3.34 -18.84
N ASN A 49 -2.71 -4.22 -19.37
CA ASN A 49 -1.70 -4.91 -18.56
C ASN A 49 -0.76 -3.93 -17.83
N SER A 50 -0.39 -2.82 -18.48
CA SER A 50 0.46 -1.78 -17.90
C SER A 50 -0.22 -1.09 -16.71
N GLU A 51 -1.46 -0.64 -16.90
CA GLU A 51 -2.24 -0.02 -15.82
C GLU A 51 -2.49 -1.00 -14.67
N ARG A 52 -2.83 -2.24 -15.00
CA ARG A 52 -3.05 -3.32 -14.03
C ARG A 52 -1.84 -3.53 -13.12
N ASN A 53 -0.65 -3.61 -13.72
CA ASN A 53 0.59 -3.73 -12.96
C ASN A 53 0.86 -2.49 -12.09
N ASN A 54 0.60 -1.29 -12.61
CA ASN A 54 0.83 -0.04 -11.90
C ASN A 54 -0.11 0.18 -10.71
N TYR A 55 -1.36 -0.25 -10.81
CA TYR A 55 -2.38 -0.04 -9.80
C TYR A 55 -2.54 -1.22 -8.83
N CYS A 56 -1.95 -2.38 -9.12
CA CYS A 56 -2.04 -3.52 -8.21
C CYS A 56 -1.48 -3.23 -6.81
N SER A 57 -0.24 -2.72 -6.75
CA SER A 57 0.35 -2.32 -5.47
C SER A 57 -0.45 -1.20 -4.80
N TYR A 58 -1.10 -0.32 -5.58
CA TYR A 58 -1.99 0.68 -5.01
C TYR A 58 -3.18 0.03 -4.31
N VAL A 59 -3.88 -0.92 -4.94
CA VAL A 59 -5.00 -1.65 -4.31
C VAL A 59 -4.55 -2.32 -3.01
N ARG A 60 -3.36 -2.92 -3.02
CA ARG A 60 -2.76 -3.56 -1.84
C ARG A 60 -2.58 -2.57 -0.69
N TYR A 61 -1.91 -1.44 -0.94
CA TYR A 61 -1.64 -0.46 0.11
C TYR A 61 -2.89 0.29 0.55
N TRP A 62 -3.85 0.53 -0.35
CA TRP A 62 -5.18 1.01 0.01
C TRP A 62 -5.88 0.03 0.96
N LEU A 63 -5.88 -1.28 0.67
CA LEU A 63 -6.48 -2.28 1.55
C LEU A 63 -5.86 -2.25 2.95
N TYR A 64 -4.54 -2.16 3.04
CA TYR A 64 -3.83 -2.09 4.33
C TYR A 64 -4.14 -0.80 5.10
N GLU A 65 -4.28 0.32 4.40
CA GLU A 65 -4.70 1.59 5.00
C GLU A 65 -6.10 1.46 5.61
N GLN A 66 -7.06 0.91 4.86
CA GLN A 66 -8.44 0.70 5.32
C GLN A 66 -8.51 -0.26 6.52
N ILE A 67 -7.73 -1.35 6.51
CA ILE A 67 -7.63 -2.25 7.67
C ILE A 67 -7.08 -1.51 8.88
N GLY A 68 -6.06 -0.66 8.70
CA GLY A 68 -5.49 0.16 9.78
C GLY A 68 -6.46 1.21 10.35
N GLU A 69 -7.44 1.68 9.57
CA GLU A 69 -8.52 2.54 10.07
C GLU A 69 -9.53 1.76 10.93
N LEU A 70 -9.74 0.48 10.63
CA LEU A 70 -10.60 -0.41 11.39
C LEU A 70 -9.96 -0.88 12.71
N TYR A 71 -8.63 -0.97 12.79
CA TYR A 71 -7.90 -1.45 13.96
C TYR A 71 -6.92 -0.40 14.49
N THR A 72 -7.21 0.17 15.66
CA THR A 72 -6.37 1.22 16.26
C THR A 72 -5.12 0.69 16.95
N SER A 73 -5.09 -0.61 17.30
CA SER A 73 -3.95 -1.23 17.97
C SER A 73 -2.78 -1.43 17.00
N LYS A 74 -1.63 -0.84 17.34
CA LYS A 74 -0.39 -0.94 16.55
C LYS A 74 0.29 -2.30 16.66
N THR A 75 -0.01 -3.07 17.71
CA THR A 75 0.63 -4.37 17.99
C THR A 75 -0.08 -5.55 17.34
N THR A 76 -1.33 -5.35 16.91
CA THR A 76 -2.15 -6.36 16.25
C THR A 76 -1.44 -6.90 15.02
N SER A 77 -1.36 -8.23 14.93
CA SER A 77 -0.90 -8.93 13.74
C SER A 77 -2.04 -9.01 12.73
N ILE A 78 -1.69 -9.05 11.45
CA ILE A 78 -2.65 -9.35 10.39
C ILE A 78 -3.30 -10.73 10.58
N ASP A 79 -2.59 -11.66 11.22
CA ASP A 79 -3.09 -13.00 11.55
C ASP A 79 -4.25 -12.97 12.55
N ASP A 80 -4.34 -11.93 13.38
CA ASP A 80 -5.39 -11.77 14.39
C ASP A 80 -6.66 -11.13 13.80
N ILE A 81 -6.62 -10.67 12.54
CA ILE A 81 -7.75 -10.03 11.87
C ILE A 81 -8.59 -11.11 11.18
N LEU A 82 -9.66 -11.52 11.85
CA LEU A 82 -10.49 -12.68 11.49
C LEU A 82 -11.05 -12.64 10.05
N PHE A 83 -11.33 -11.46 9.51
CA PHE A 83 -11.85 -11.30 8.15
C PHE A 83 -10.75 -11.14 7.08
N PHE A 84 -9.48 -10.98 7.46
CA PHE A 84 -8.40 -10.72 6.50
C PHE A 84 -8.22 -11.88 5.52
N LYS A 85 -8.28 -13.12 6.02
CA LYS A 85 -8.22 -14.31 5.18
C LYS A 85 -9.30 -14.30 4.10
N GLU A 86 -10.52 -13.87 4.43
CA GLU A 86 -11.63 -13.91 3.49
C GLU A 86 -11.50 -12.82 2.41
N LEU A 87 -10.89 -11.67 2.75
CA LEU A 87 -10.50 -10.65 1.76
C LEU A 87 -9.46 -11.19 0.77
N ILE A 88 -8.46 -11.93 1.27
CA ILE A 88 -7.40 -12.54 0.44
C ILE A 88 -7.96 -13.66 -0.42
N ASP A 89 -8.90 -14.46 0.08
CA ASP A 89 -9.57 -15.51 -0.68
C ASP A 89 -10.43 -14.91 -1.80
N ALA A 90 -11.22 -13.86 -1.50
CA ALA A 90 -11.98 -13.13 -2.51
C ALA A 90 -11.08 -12.53 -3.60
N TRP A 91 -9.95 -11.92 -3.21
CA TRP A 91 -8.95 -11.43 -4.15
C TRP A 91 -8.39 -12.59 -4.99
N THR A 92 -8.04 -13.72 -4.38
CA THR A 92 -7.48 -14.89 -5.08
C THR A 92 -8.43 -15.44 -6.15
N ILE A 93 -9.73 -15.45 -5.89
CA ILE A 93 -10.76 -15.87 -6.87
C ILE A 93 -10.75 -14.94 -8.09
N ILE A 94 -10.77 -13.62 -7.88
CA ILE A 94 -10.74 -12.63 -8.97
C ILE A 94 -9.40 -12.66 -9.71
N TYR A 95 -8.31 -12.89 -8.98
CA TYR A 95 -6.96 -13.06 -9.51
C TYR A 95 -6.88 -14.20 -10.54
N ASN A 96 -7.40 -15.37 -10.16
CA ASN A 96 -7.41 -16.56 -11.00
C ASN A 96 -8.39 -16.43 -12.18
N GLY A 97 -9.52 -15.75 -11.97
CA GLY A 97 -10.58 -15.61 -12.98
C GLY A 97 -10.34 -14.50 -14.01
N LYS A 98 -10.19 -13.24 -13.56
CA LYS A 98 -10.20 -12.07 -14.44
C LYS A 98 -8.87 -11.33 -14.55
N LEU A 99 -8.03 -11.39 -13.52
CA LEU A 99 -6.78 -10.62 -13.54
C LEU A 99 -5.66 -11.28 -14.36
N LYS A 100 -5.94 -12.32 -15.16
CA LYS A 100 -4.97 -13.00 -16.03
C LYS A 100 -3.71 -13.44 -15.27
N LYS A 101 -3.87 -13.86 -14.00
CA LYS A 101 -2.76 -14.23 -13.11
C LYS A 101 -1.72 -13.13 -12.86
N THR A 102 -2.10 -11.88 -13.09
CA THR A 102 -1.34 -10.70 -12.64
C THR A 102 -2.03 -10.09 -11.42
N CYS A 103 -1.32 -9.30 -10.63
CA CYS A 103 -1.86 -8.72 -9.40
C CYS A 103 -2.30 -9.74 -8.33
N ASN A 104 -1.38 -10.63 -7.96
CA ASN A 104 -1.59 -11.59 -6.88
C ASN A 104 -1.70 -10.88 -5.52
N PRO A 105 -2.63 -11.29 -4.63
CA PRO A 105 -2.59 -10.87 -3.23
C PRO A 105 -1.24 -11.25 -2.59
N GLU A 106 -0.75 -10.39 -1.69
CA GLU A 106 0.48 -10.68 -0.95
C GLU A 106 0.19 -11.75 0.12
N LYS A 107 1.03 -12.78 0.18
CA LYS A 107 0.97 -13.81 1.23
C LYS A 107 1.77 -13.32 2.44
N ILE A 108 1.13 -12.52 3.28
CA ILE A 108 1.71 -12.03 4.54
C ILE A 108 1.25 -12.90 5.73
N LYS A 109 2.18 -13.20 6.63
CA LYS A 109 1.94 -13.90 7.90
C LYS A 109 2.80 -13.30 8.99
N GLY A 110 2.26 -13.14 10.19
CA GLY A 110 2.97 -12.58 11.35
C GLY A 110 3.32 -11.10 11.22
N VAL A 111 2.76 -10.41 10.23
CA VAL A 111 3.06 -9.00 9.96
C VAL A 111 2.17 -8.11 10.82
N LYS A 112 2.77 -7.24 11.63
CA LYS A 112 2.06 -6.27 12.46
C LYS A 112 1.46 -5.15 11.61
N LEU A 113 0.34 -4.58 12.05
CA LEU A 113 -0.26 -3.40 11.41
C LEU A 113 0.70 -2.20 11.38
N SER A 114 1.57 -2.06 12.38
CA SER A 114 2.63 -1.04 12.39
C SER A 114 3.61 -1.20 11.21
N GLU A 115 3.93 -2.44 10.83
CA GLU A 115 4.80 -2.72 9.70
C GLU A 115 4.08 -2.43 8.37
N LEU A 116 2.80 -2.79 8.24
CA LEU A 116 2.01 -2.40 7.06
C LEU A 116 1.94 -0.87 6.90
N LYS A 117 1.80 -0.13 8.01
CA LYS A 117 1.86 1.34 7.99
C LYS A 117 3.22 1.86 7.52
N ASN A 118 4.32 1.22 7.91
CA ASN A 118 5.65 1.57 7.42
C ASN A 118 5.81 1.29 5.92
N ARG A 119 5.28 0.17 5.42
CA ARG A 119 5.25 -0.16 3.98
C ARG A 119 4.45 0.86 3.18
N ILE A 120 3.28 1.29 3.67
CA ILE A 120 2.47 2.35 3.04
C ILE A 120 3.27 3.65 2.94
N ARG A 121 3.92 4.09 4.02
CA ARG A 121 4.78 5.29 4.00
C ARG A 121 5.91 5.15 2.97
N SER A 122 6.58 4.00 2.96
CA SER A 122 7.63 3.73 1.99
C SER A 122 7.11 3.78 0.54
N TYR A 123 6.00 3.11 0.27
CA TYR A 123 5.35 3.13 -1.04
C TYR A 123 4.98 4.55 -1.48
N ILE A 124 4.35 5.35 -0.61
CA ILE A 124 3.99 6.75 -0.88
C ILE A 124 5.23 7.59 -1.18
N TYR A 125 6.32 7.40 -0.43
CA TYR A 125 7.59 8.11 -0.68
C TYR A 125 8.10 7.85 -2.10
N PHE A 126 8.27 6.58 -2.49
CA PHE A 126 8.81 6.25 -3.82
C PHE A 126 7.85 6.62 -4.94
N LYS A 127 6.53 6.47 -4.77
CA LYS A 127 5.54 6.89 -5.77
C LYS A 127 5.54 8.41 -6.00
N ASN A 128 5.88 9.20 -4.98
CA ASN A 128 5.95 10.66 -5.07
C ASN A 128 7.37 11.19 -5.27
N LEU A 129 8.37 10.33 -5.46
CA LEU A 129 9.78 10.72 -5.49
C LEU A 129 10.07 11.85 -6.49
N GLU A 130 9.58 11.72 -7.72
CA GLU A 130 9.77 12.74 -8.76
C GLU A 130 9.03 14.04 -8.46
N LYS A 131 7.86 13.98 -7.81
CA LYS A 131 7.14 15.18 -7.35
C LYS A 131 7.94 15.88 -6.24
N ILE A 132 8.48 15.13 -5.30
CA ILE A 132 9.31 15.65 -4.20
C ILE A 132 10.58 16.30 -4.76
N LYS A 133 11.24 15.67 -5.74
CA LYS A 133 12.40 16.25 -6.44
C LYS A 133 12.08 17.61 -7.05
N LYS A 134 10.96 17.74 -7.76
CA LYS A 134 10.51 19.01 -8.36
C LYS A 134 10.22 20.08 -7.31
N VAL A 135 9.57 19.71 -6.21
CA VAL A 135 9.29 20.65 -5.11
C VAL A 135 10.57 21.06 -4.38
N SER A 136 11.54 20.15 -4.23
CA SER A 136 12.81 20.45 -3.56
C SER A 136 13.68 21.50 -4.28
N THR A 137 13.31 21.88 -5.50
CA THR A 137 13.97 22.90 -6.31
C THR A 137 13.06 24.09 -6.62
N SER A 138 11.86 24.15 -6.03
CA SER A 138 10.92 25.26 -6.23
C SER A 138 10.93 26.23 -5.04
N GLU A 139 10.27 27.39 -5.20
CA GLU A 139 10.09 28.38 -4.13
C GLU A 139 8.82 28.13 -3.29
N ASN A 140 8.19 26.95 -3.43
CA ASN A 140 6.95 26.63 -2.71
C ASN A 140 7.24 26.18 -1.27
N ARG A 141 7.46 27.16 -0.39
CA ARG A 141 7.76 26.95 1.04
C ARG A 141 6.79 25.99 1.74
N THR A 142 5.49 26.17 1.53
CA THR A 142 4.46 25.34 2.18
C THR A 142 4.57 23.87 1.79
N GLU A 143 4.78 23.56 0.50
CA GLU A 143 4.99 22.17 0.07
C GLU A 143 6.35 21.64 0.54
N CYS A 144 7.38 22.47 0.59
CA CYS A 144 8.69 22.10 1.09
C CYS A 144 8.65 21.69 2.56
N ASP A 145 8.03 22.48 3.44
CA ASP A 145 7.90 22.17 4.87
C ASP A 145 7.11 20.88 5.11
N LYS A 146 6.04 20.68 4.33
CA LYS A 146 5.24 19.45 4.37
C LYS A 146 6.07 18.22 4.03
N TYR A 147 6.82 18.25 2.92
CA TYR A 147 7.67 17.10 2.55
C TYR A 147 8.85 16.95 3.50
N LEU A 148 9.47 18.03 3.96
CA LEU A 148 10.58 17.98 4.91
C LEU A 148 10.16 17.27 6.21
N THR A 149 9.02 17.66 6.77
CA THR A 149 8.43 17.03 7.96
C THR A 149 8.17 15.55 7.73
N TYR A 150 7.56 15.21 6.59
CA TYR A 150 7.29 13.83 6.20
C TYR A 150 8.58 13.00 6.09
N LEU A 151 9.57 13.46 5.33
CA LEU A 151 10.84 12.74 5.11
C LEU A 151 11.63 12.57 6.40
N LYS A 152 11.70 13.60 7.26
CA LYS A 152 12.35 13.51 8.58
C LYS A 152 11.69 12.45 9.45
N SER A 153 10.36 12.41 9.50
CA SER A 153 9.63 11.39 10.26
C SER A 153 9.81 9.97 9.71
N PHE A 154 10.09 9.83 8.40
CA PHE A 154 10.22 8.54 7.70
C PHE A 154 11.65 7.99 7.72
N LYS A 155 12.65 8.83 8.01
CA LYS A 155 14.07 8.50 7.92
C LYS A 155 14.46 7.19 8.62
N GLN A 156 14.04 6.99 9.86
CA GLN A 156 14.36 5.77 10.60
C GLN A 156 13.84 4.50 9.90
N VAL A 157 12.61 4.55 9.39
CA VAL A 157 12.00 3.43 8.64
C VAL A 157 12.75 3.19 7.34
N HIS A 158 13.03 4.26 6.60
CA HIS A 158 13.78 4.17 5.34
C HIS A 158 15.17 3.55 5.53
N ASP A 159 15.92 4.00 6.54
CA ASP A 159 17.28 3.51 6.77
C ASP A 159 17.26 2.04 7.21
N GLY A 160 16.30 1.64 8.04
CA GLY A 160 16.08 0.23 8.39
C GLY A 160 15.75 -0.64 7.17
N TYR A 161 14.84 -0.18 6.30
CA TYR A 161 14.53 -0.88 5.05
C TYR A 161 15.70 -0.93 4.08
N LYS A 162 16.47 0.15 3.96
CA LYS A 162 17.69 0.18 3.14
C LYS A 162 18.69 -0.87 3.59
N ASP A 163 18.89 -1.02 4.89
CA ASP A 163 19.86 -1.98 5.43
C ASP A 163 19.35 -3.42 5.27
N ASN A 164 18.08 -3.66 5.58
CA ASN A 164 17.48 -5.00 5.54
C ASN A 164 17.20 -5.51 4.12
N HIS A 165 16.83 -4.65 3.17
CA HIS A 165 16.42 -5.05 1.82
C HIS A 165 17.50 -4.84 0.76
N CYS A 166 18.52 -4.01 1.05
CA CYS A 166 19.45 -3.56 0.01
C CYS A 166 20.94 -3.63 0.39
N LYS A 167 21.33 -4.19 1.55
CA LYS A 167 22.73 -4.26 2.00
C LYS A 167 23.25 -5.62 2.50
N GLY A 168 22.44 -6.68 2.66
CA GLY A 168 22.88 -7.91 3.34
C GLY A 168 22.56 -9.24 2.64
N LEU A 169 23.35 -10.28 2.97
CA LEU A 169 23.36 -11.69 2.51
C LEU A 169 22.01 -12.45 2.55
N PHE A 170 20.93 -11.83 3.02
CA PHE A 170 19.60 -12.44 3.15
C PHE A 170 18.71 -12.06 1.97
N ILE A 171 18.77 -12.91 0.93
CA ILE A 171 17.78 -13.24 -0.12
C ILE A 171 16.50 -12.37 -0.18
N PHE A 172 16.61 -11.08 -0.43
CA PHE A 172 15.59 -10.34 -1.15
C PHE A 172 16.28 -9.64 -2.31
N SER A 173 15.66 -9.74 -3.48
CA SER A 173 16.27 -9.49 -4.79
C SER A 173 17.14 -8.24 -4.84
N SER A 174 18.16 -8.24 -5.69
CA SER A 174 18.97 -7.04 -6.02
C SER A 174 18.14 -5.81 -6.39
N SER A 175 16.85 -6.00 -6.71
CA SER A 175 15.85 -4.97 -7.02
C SER A 175 15.07 -4.41 -5.81
N GLY A 176 15.04 -5.05 -4.64
CA GLY A 176 14.24 -4.64 -3.48
C GLY A 176 12.78 -5.14 -3.52
N THR A 177 11.89 -4.49 -2.76
CA THR A 177 10.44 -4.79 -2.71
C THR A 177 9.63 -3.78 -3.53
N ASP A 178 8.32 -4.01 -3.69
CA ASP A 178 7.45 -3.04 -4.37
C ASP A 178 7.22 -1.75 -3.56
N TYR A 179 7.35 -1.81 -2.23
CA TYR A 179 7.34 -0.63 -1.36
C TYR A 179 8.72 -0.02 -1.12
N PHE A 180 9.81 -0.76 -1.35
CA PHE A 180 11.19 -0.28 -1.17
C PHE A 180 12.10 -0.77 -2.30
N PRO A 181 12.08 -0.11 -3.47
CA PRO A 181 12.99 -0.42 -4.56
C PRO A 181 14.43 0.01 -4.20
N CYS A 182 15.40 -0.88 -4.40
CA CYS A 182 16.80 -0.59 -4.06
C CYS A 182 17.47 0.43 -4.99
N LYS A 183 16.87 0.72 -6.15
CA LYS A 183 17.39 1.69 -7.14
C LYS A 183 17.55 3.09 -6.54
N ASP A 184 16.55 3.55 -5.80
CA ASP A 184 16.46 4.92 -5.30
C ASP A 184 16.76 5.01 -3.79
N LYS A 185 17.36 3.98 -3.19
CA LYS A 185 17.63 3.83 -1.74
C LYS A 185 18.54 4.89 -1.12
N ASN A 186 19.19 5.72 -1.95
CA ASN A 186 20.13 6.74 -1.50
C ASN A 186 19.55 8.17 -1.63
N GLU A 187 18.35 8.32 -2.20
CA GLU A 187 17.76 9.63 -2.50
C GLU A 187 17.32 10.40 -1.25
N LEU A 188 16.89 9.70 -0.18
CA LEU A 188 16.24 10.34 0.97
C LEU A 188 17.08 11.46 1.61
N THR A 189 18.33 11.18 1.96
CA THR A 189 19.20 12.16 2.63
C THR A 189 19.43 13.39 1.77
N SER A 190 19.69 13.20 0.47
CA SER A 190 19.87 14.30 -0.49
C SER A 190 18.62 15.17 -0.59
N LEU A 191 17.44 14.56 -0.62
CA LEU A 191 16.17 15.29 -0.66
C LEU A 191 15.89 16.07 0.63
N ILE A 192 16.19 15.49 1.80
CA ILE A 192 16.08 16.22 3.07
C ILE A 192 16.98 17.46 3.04
N SER A 193 18.26 17.32 2.66
CA SER A 193 19.18 18.47 2.56
C SER A 193 18.73 19.54 1.58
N LYS A 194 18.10 19.15 0.46
CA LYS A 194 17.54 20.11 -0.52
C LYS A 194 16.32 20.83 0.04
N LEU A 195 15.40 20.11 0.65
CA LEU A 195 14.19 20.68 1.25
C LEU A 195 14.50 21.61 2.43
N GLU A 196 15.57 21.37 3.20
CA GLU A 196 16.05 22.31 4.23
C GLU A 196 16.56 23.63 3.66
N LYS A 197 17.00 23.62 2.40
CA LYS A 197 17.45 24.80 1.66
C LYS A 197 16.36 25.42 0.81
N CYS A 198 15.21 24.75 0.65
CA CYS A 198 14.03 25.33 0.00
C CYS A 198 13.54 26.48 0.88
N LYS A 199 13.87 27.69 0.47
CA LYS A 199 13.59 28.96 1.14
C LYS A 199 13.05 29.92 0.11
#